data_AF-A0A3D0XA26-F1
#
_entry.id   AF-A0A3D0XA26-F1
#
_cell.length_a   1.000
_cell.length_b   1.000
_cell.length_c   1.000
_cell.angle_alpha   90.00
_cell.angle_beta   90.00
_cell.angle_gamma   90.00
#
_symmetry.space_group_name_H-M   'P 1'
#
loop_
_entity.id
_entity.type
_entity.pdbx_description
1 polymer ?
#
loop_
_entity_poly.entity_id
_entity_poly.type
_entity_poly.pdbx_seq_one_letter_code
_entity_poly.pdbx_strand_id
1 'polypeptide(L)'
;MVLAEVQLKKLLALLKSISRHGVRIIINNIETLAEYYNVKYNDTERYTLLKNYVNSVDKGNLSPLTGFDLYEDYYNKVQNELIGLSIAKGIKVKSQSIHFLERVFGTKEDPKNSLPRNGVDISDIKNALLNDKNPRFSSKNNSYVFASDKCQVSISPEGNLIQTNPKKVKK
;
A
#
# COMPACT_ATOMS: atom_id res chain seq x y z
N MET A 1 -34.78 -12.10 4.06
CA MET A 1 -34.09 -12.78 5.18
C MET A 1 -32.90 -13.63 4.72
N VAL A 2 -33.05 -14.54 3.74
CA VAL A 2 -32.00 -15.47 3.28
C VAL A 2 -30.74 -14.78 2.72
N LEU A 3 -30.89 -13.65 2.01
CA LEU A 3 -29.75 -12.95 1.40
C LEU A 3 -28.78 -12.38 2.45
N ALA A 4 -29.31 -11.86 3.56
CA ALA A 4 -28.54 -11.28 4.66
C ALA A 4 -27.76 -12.36 5.45
N GLU A 5 -28.32 -13.57 5.61
CA GLU A 5 -27.61 -14.69 6.24
C GLU A 5 -26.47 -15.24 5.37
N VAL A 6 -26.66 -15.33 4.04
CA VAL A 6 -25.60 -15.74 3.11
C VAL A 6 -24.45 -14.72 3.12
N GLN A 7 -24.80 -13.45 3.26
CA GLN A 7 -23.87 -12.34 3.36
C GLN A 7 -23.14 -12.28 4.71
N LEU A 8 -23.83 -12.52 5.82
CA LEU A 8 -23.25 -12.69 7.16
C LEU A 8 -22.31 -13.90 7.21
N LYS A 9 -22.68 -15.02 6.58
CA LYS A 9 -21.80 -16.19 6.41
C LYS A 9 -20.56 -15.85 5.58
N LYS A 10 -20.65 -14.97 4.58
CA LYS A 10 -19.49 -14.50 3.80
C LYS A 10 -18.59 -13.52 4.56
N LEU A 11 -19.14 -12.61 5.36
CA LEU A 11 -18.35 -11.72 6.23
C LEU A 11 -17.70 -12.53 7.36
N LEU A 12 -18.44 -13.43 8.00
CA LEU A 12 -17.91 -14.38 8.97
C LEU A 12 -16.89 -15.33 8.34
N ALA A 13 -17.08 -15.77 7.09
CA ALA A 13 -16.09 -16.56 6.37
C ALA A 13 -14.88 -15.71 5.96
N LEU A 14 -15.02 -14.42 5.67
CA LEU A 14 -13.91 -13.50 5.42
C LEU A 14 -13.12 -13.32 6.72
N LEU A 15 -13.78 -12.96 7.82
CA LEU A 15 -13.19 -12.82 9.17
C LEU A 15 -12.57 -14.15 9.69
N LYS A 16 -13.22 -15.31 9.44
CA LYS A 16 -12.72 -16.65 9.82
C LYS A 16 -11.62 -17.16 8.89
N SER A 17 -11.68 -16.84 7.60
CA SER A 17 -10.61 -17.13 6.62
C SER A 17 -9.34 -16.37 6.97
N ILE A 18 -9.49 -15.13 7.39
CA ILE A 18 -8.44 -14.22 7.86
C ILE A 18 -7.81 -14.71 9.17
N SER A 19 -8.60 -15.37 10.02
CA SER A 19 -8.13 -16.03 11.25
C SER A 19 -7.37 -17.35 11.02
N ARG A 20 -7.18 -17.83 9.78
CA ARG A 20 -6.52 -19.13 9.52
C ARG A 20 -5.08 -19.23 10.05
N HIS A 21 -4.45 -18.10 10.37
CA HIS A 21 -3.13 -18.04 11.02
C HIS A 21 -3.17 -17.60 12.50
N GLY A 22 -4.36 -17.55 13.12
CA GLY A 22 -4.52 -17.14 14.53
C GLY A 22 -4.37 -15.64 14.78
N VAL A 23 -4.33 -14.80 13.74
CA VAL A 23 -4.13 -13.35 13.88
C VAL A 23 -5.43 -12.58 13.59
N ARG A 24 -5.85 -11.74 14.54
CA ARG A 24 -6.98 -10.82 14.41
C ARG A 24 -6.57 -9.65 13.52
N ILE A 25 -7.22 -9.48 12.36
CA ILE A 25 -7.10 -8.25 11.56
C ILE A 25 -7.86 -7.13 12.26
N ILE A 26 -7.22 -5.95 12.31
CA ILE A 26 -7.76 -4.75 12.92
C ILE A 26 -8.41 -3.90 11.80
N ILE A 27 -9.73 -4.02 11.63
CA ILE A 27 -10.51 -3.16 10.73
C ILE A 27 -11.27 -2.14 11.59
N ASN A 28 -10.53 -1.18 12.14
CA ASN A 28 -11.13 -0.09 12.89
C ASN A 28 -12.13 0.69 12.02
N ASN A 29 -13.14 1.28 12.64
CA ASN A 29 -14.21 2.06 11.99
C ASN A 29 -15.12 1.32 10.99
N ILE A 30 -14.99 -0.02 10.87
CA ILE A 30 -15.97 -0.90 10.23
C ILE A 30 -16.24 -2.06 11.20
N GLU A 31 -16.90 -1.72 12.30
CA GLU A 31 -17.11 -2.64 13.42
C GLU A 31 -18.40 -3.45 13.25
N THR A 32 -19.32 -2.95 12.41
CA THR A 32 -20.64 -3.54 12.19
C THR A 32 -20.88 -3.96 10.74
N LEU A 33 -21.81 -4.90 10.56
CA LEU A 33 -22.27 -5.32 9.23
C LEU A 33 -22.90 -4.16 8.43
N ALA A 34 -23.59 -3.26 9.13
CA ALA A 34 -24.21 -2.09 8.52
C ALA A 34 -23.15 -1.14 7.94
N GLU A 35 -22.09 -0.86 8.70
CA GLU A 35 -20.96 -0.04 8.23
C GLU A 35 -20.24 -0.69 7.05
N TYR A 36 -20.02 -2.01 7.08
CA TYR A 36 -19.44 -2.73 5.94
C TYR A 36 -20.29 -2.56 4.67
N TYR A 37 -21.61 -2.71 4.77
CA TYR A 37 -22.49 -2.53 3.62
C TYR A 37 -22.57 -1.09 3.15
N ASN A 38 -22.55 -0.15 4.09
CA ASN A 38 -22.49 1.27 3.77
C ASN A 38 -21.24 1.58 2.95
N VAL A 39 -20.05 1.17 3.41
CA VAL A 39 -18.81 1.34 2.65
C VAL A 39 -18.91 0.64 1.29
N LYS A 40 -19.34 -0.63 1.27
CA LYS A 40 -19.39 -1.43 0.04
C LYS A 40 -20.27 -0.84 -1.07
N TYR A 41 -21.44 -0.30 -0.71
CA TYR A 41 -22.43 0.14 -1.69
C TYR A 41 -22.43 1.66 -1.90
N ASN A 42 -21.95 2.44 -0.93
CA ASN A 42 -21.98 3.90 -0.99
C ASN A 42 -20.59 4.54 -1.14
N ASP A 43 -19.49 3.79 -0.94
CA ASP A 43 -18.12 4.31 -1.06
C ASP A 43 -17.18 3.32 -1.78
N THR A 44 -17.19 3.39 -3.11
CA THR A 44 -16.47 2.44 -3.97
C THR A 44 -14.95 2.52 -3.82
N GLU A 45 -14.41 3.72 -3.55
CA GLU A 45 -12.97 3.94 -3.38
C GLU A 45 -12.49 3.33 -2.06
N ARG A 46 -13.15 3.68 -0.95
CA ARG A 46 -12.85 3.12 0.36
C ARG A 46 -13.04 1.62 0.42
N TYR A 47 -14.09 1.10 -0.23
CA TYR A 47 -14.28 -0.35 -0.36
C TYR A 47 -13.14 -1.02 -1.15
N THR A 48 -12.60 -0.34 -2.15
CA THR A 48 -11.43 -0.84 -2.90
C THR A 48 -10.17 -0.84 -2.04
N LEU A 49 -9.95 0.22 -1.25
CA LEU A 49 -8.86 0.27 -0.27
C LEU A 49 -8.97 -0.85 0.77
N LEU A 50 -10.18 -1.08 1.30
CA LEU A 50 -10.44 -2.16 2.26
C LEU A 50 -10.08 -3.54 1.69
N LYS A 51 -10.52 -3.83 0.46
CA LYS A 51 -10.16 -5.09 -0.22
C LYS A 51 -8.65 -5.22 -0.41
N ASN A 52 -7.97 -4.14 -0.78
CA ASN A 52 -6.52 -4.14 -0.99
C ASN A 52 -5.78 -4.40 0.32
N TYR A 53 -6.16 -3.71 1.41
CA TYR A 53 -5.64 -3.94 2.75
C TYR A 53 -5.78 -5.40 3.18
N VAL A 54 -7.00 -5.95 3.13
CA VAL A 54 -7.27 -7.34 3.50
C VAL A 54 -6.40 -8.31 2.69
N ASN A 55 -6.30 -8.10 1.38
CA ASN A 55 -5.47 -8.94 0.51
C ASN A 55 -3.97 -8.79 0.79
N SER A 56 -3.47 -7.61 1.13
CA SER A 56 -2.06 -7.42 1.51
C SER A 56 -1.72 -8.09 2.83
N VAL A 57 -2.64 -8.07 3.80
CA VAL A 57 -2.48 -8.78 5.08
C VAL A 57 -2.55 -10.29 4.90
N ASP A 58 -3.53 -10.79 4.15
CA ASP A 58 -3.69 -12.23 3.85
C ASP A 58 -2.45 -12.82 3.16
N LYS A 59 -1.80 -12.03 2.31
CA LYS A 59 -0.55 -12.41 1.63
C LYS A 59 0.71 -12.25 2.49
N GLY A 60 0.62 -11.65 3.68
CA GLY A 60 1.79 -11.37 4.53
C GLY A 60 2.63 -10.17 4.06
N ASN A 61 2.19 -9.41 3.06
CA ASN A 61 2.89 -8.21 2.60
C ASN A 61 2.71 -7.02 3.55
N LEU A 62 1.69 -7.05 4.40
CA LEU A 62 1.39 -6.00 5.37
C LEU A 62 1.07 -6.65 6.73
N SER A 63 1.54 -6.04 7.81
CA SER A 63 1.21 -6.52 9.15
C SER A 63 -0.28 -6.29 9.46
N PRO A 64 -1.00 -7.27 10.02
CA PRO A 64 -2.35 -7.06 10.54
C PRO A 64 -2.40 -6.01 11.66
N LEU A 65 -1.28 -5.78 12.37
CA LEU A 65 -1.17 -4.78 13.43
C LEU A 65 -1.17 -3.33 12.92
N THR A 66 -0.91 -3.10 11.64
CA THR A 66 -1.02 -1.77 11.03
C THR A 66 -2.45 -1.21 11.18
N GLY A 67 -3.46 -2.08 11.08
CA GLY A 67 -4.87 -1.68 11.04
C GLY A 67 -5.29 -0.98 9.73
N PHE A 68 -6.59 -1.00 9.43
CA PHE A 68 -7.12 -0.38 8.22
C PHE A 68 -7.05 1.15 8.23
N ASP A 69 -7.33 1.81 9.36
CA ASP A 69 -7.28 3.28 9.47
C ASP A 69 -5.89 3.82 9.08
N LEU A 70 -4.83 3.25 9.64
CA LEU A 70 -3.47 3.71 9.35
C LEU A 70 -3.10 3.46 7.88
N TYR A 71 -3.58 2.35 7.31
CA TYR A 71 -3.41 2.07 5.88
C TYR A 71 -4.10 3.13 5.01
N GLU A 72 -5.34 3.49 5.34
CA GLU A 72 -6.13 4.54 4.68
C GLU A 72 -5.46 5.91 4.85
N ASP A 73 -4.98 6.25 6.04
CA ASP A 73 -4.25 7.50 6.32
C ASP A 73 -3.00 7.64 5.46
N TYR A 74 -2.19 6.59 5.34
CA TYR A 74 -0.99 6.63 4.52
C TYR A 74 -1.30 6.64 3.02
N TYR A 75 -2.36 5.95 2.59
CA TYR A 75 -2.86 6.08 1.22
C TYR A 75 -3.18 7.55 0.91
N ASN A 76 -3.94 8.21 1.80
CA ASN A 76 -4.33 9.61 1.66
C ASN A 76 -3.15 10.57 1.73
N LYS A 77 -2.15 10.32 2.60
CA LYS A 77 -0.90 11.09 2.60
C LYS A 77 -0.19 11.02 1.27
N VAL A 78 -0.11 9.84 0.64
CA VAL A 78 0.48 9.72 -0.71
C VAL A 78 -0.34 10.49 -1.74
N GLN A 79 -1.67 10.41 -1.70
CA GLN A 79 -2.55 11.20 -2.58
C GLN A 79 -2.28 12.70 -2.44
N ASN A 80 -2.19 13.19 -1.21
CA ASN A 80 -2.06 14.62 -0.92
C ASN A 80 -0.64 15.14 -1.17
N GLU A 81 0.39 14.35 -0.86
CA GLU A 81 1.77 14.84 -0.83
C GLU A 81 2.57 14.53 -2.09
N LEU A 82 2.23 13.43 -2.79
CA LEU A 82 3.00 12.91 -3.92
C LEU A 82 2.26 13.01 -5.25
N ILE A 83 0.95 12.76 -5.28
CA ILE A 83 0.19 12.81 -6.54
C ILE A 83 0.09 14.24 -7.05
N GLY A 84 0.31 14.42 -8.35
CA GLY A 84 0.36 15.71 -9.00
C GLY A 84 1.76 16.34 -9.09
N LEU A 85 2.76 15.83 -8.36
CA LEU A 85 4.14 16.30 -8.47
C LEU A 85 4.69 16.11 -9.89
N SER A 86 5.32 17.15 -10.41
CA SER A 86 6.14 17.09 -11.63
C SER A 86 7.59 16.84 -11.25
N ILE A 87 8.17 15.76 -11.74
CA ILE A 87 9.52 15.29 -11.39
C ILE A 87 10.44 15.28 -12.62
N ALA A 88 11.72 14.94 -12.43
CA ALA A 88 12.65 14.84 -13.54
C ALA A 88 12.14 13.90 -14.65
N LYS A 89 12.65 14.08 -15.88
CA LYS A 89 12.16 13.39 -17.10
C LYS A 89 10.74 13.79 -17.54
N GLY A 90 10.20 14.89 -16.99
CA GLY A 90 8.89 15.41 -17.37
C GLY A 90 7.73 14.52 -16.92
N ILE A 91 7.97 13.62 -15.96
CA ILE A 91 6.96 12.70 -15.45
C ILE A 91 6.10 13.45 -14.43
N LYS A 92 4.78 13.30 -14.55
CA LYS A 92 3.84 13.72 -13.51
C LYS A 92 3.43 12.49 -12.72
N VAL A 93 3.51 12.55 -11.40
CA VAL A 93 3.01 11.47 -10.53
C VAL A 93 1.49 11.47 -10.57
N LYS A 94 0.86 10.35 -10.91
CA LYS A 94 -0.59 10.24 -11.14
C LYS A 94 -1.30 9.24 -10.26
N SER A 95 -0.59 8.20 -9.82
CA SER A 95 -1.19 7.12 -9.03
C SER A 95 -0.15 6.39 -8.20
N GLN A 96 -0.65 5.55 -7.29
CA GLN A 96 0.14 4.63 -6.49
C GLN A 96 -0.37 3.20 -6.63
N SER A 97 0.54 2.24 -6.66
CA SER A 97 0.20 0.83 -6.61
C SER A 97 0.05 0.33 -5.17
N ILE A 98 -0.68 -0.79 -5.00
CA ILE A 98 -0.76 -1.50 -3.71
C ILE A 98 0.65 -1.86 -3.22
N HIS A 99 1.51 -2.33 -4.13
CA HIS A 99 2.87 -2.74 -3.79
C HIS A 99 3.73 -1.57 -3.30
N PHE A 100 3.56 -0.38 -3.85
CA PHE A 100 4.22 0.81 -3.34
C PHE A 100 3.84 1.08 -1.88
N LEU A 101 2.54 1.07 -1.56
CA LEU A 101 2.07 1.34 -0.21
C LEU A 101 2.49 0.24 0.79
N GLU A 102 2.48 -1.04 0.39
CA GLU A 102 3.07 -2.14 1.19
C GLU A 102 4.54 -1.84 1.55
N ARG A 103 5.31 -1.27 0.62
CA ARG A 103 6.73 -0.92 0.83
C ARG A 103 6.93 0.35 1.66
N VAL A 104 5.95 1.24 1.73
CA VAL A 104 5.97 2.39 2.65
C VAL A 104 5.92 1.90 4.10
N PHE A 105 5.06 0.94 4.41
CA PHE A 105 4.98 0.32 5.74
C PHE A 105 6.16 -0.62 6.03
N GLY A 106 6.54 -1.43 5.04
CA GLY A 106 7.45 -2.55 5.26
C GLY A 106 6.76 -3.76 5.90
N THR A 107 7.53 -4.83 6.09
CA THR A 107 7.07 -6.07 6.72
C THR A 107 8.22 -6.75 7.46
N LYS A 108 7.92 -7.42 8.59
CA LYS A 108 8.93 -8.15 9.37
C LYS A 108 9.46 -9.37 8.62
N GLU A 109 8.64 -9.96 7.77
CA GLU A 109 8.99 -11.12 6.96
C GLU A 109 8.29 -11.00 5.62
N ASP A 110 9.06 -10.76 4.55
CA ASP A 110 8.51 -10.69 3.19
C ASP A 110 8.18 -12.11 2.72
N PRO A 111 6.92 -12.38 2.30
CA PRO A 111 6.47 -13.74 1.98
C PRO A 111 7.21 -14.37 0.80
N LYS A 112 7.92 -13.58 -0.01
CA LYS A 112 8.68 -14.10 -1.15
C LYS A 112 10.07 -14.60 -0.78
N ASN A 113 10.68 -14.06 0.28
CA ASN A 113 12.07 -14.38 0.59
C ASN A 113 12.39 -14.49 2.09
N SER A 114 11.38 -14.44 2.95
CA SER A 114 11.48 -14.54 4.41
C SER A 114 12.48 -13.57 5.05
N LEU A 115 12.72 -12.42 4.40
CA LEU A 115 13.59 -11.37 4.91
C LEU A 115 12.79 -10.16 5.38
N PRO A 116 13.23 -9.46 6.44
CA PRO A 116 12.61 -8.22 6.85
C PRO A 116 12.80 -7.13 5.78
N ARG A 117 11.79 -6.26 5.71
CA ARG A 117 11.74 -5.11 4.81
C ARG A 117 11.36 -3.91 5.64
N ASN A 118 12.32 -3.02 5.84
CA ASN A 118 12.04 -1.74 6.48
C ASN A 118 11.17 -0.88 5.54
N GLY A 119 10.19 -0.21 6.12
CA GLY A 119 9.41 0.82 5.44
C GLY A 119 10.27 2.01 5.04
N VAL A 120 9.66 2.94 4.31
CA VAL A 120 10.29 4.20 3.89
C VAL A 120 9.31 5.33 4.15
N ASP A 121 9.79 6.38 4.83
CA ASP A 121 8.98 7.56 5.10
C ASP A 121 8.60 8.30 3.81
N ILE A 122 7.36 8.79 3.74
CA ILE A 122 6.81 9.50 2.58
C ILE A 122 7.64 10.75 2.25
N SER A 123 8.19 11.43 3.27
CA SER A 123 9.08 12.59 3.08
C SER A 123 10.38 12.22 2.36
N ASP A 124 10.97 11.07 2.68
CA ASP A 124 12.20 10.58 2.04
C ASP A 124 11.93 10.18 0.58
N ILE A 125 10.77 9.58 0.32
CA ILE A 125 10.27 9.28 -1.03
C ILE A 125 10.10 10.58 -1.83
N LYS A 126 9.45 11.58 -1.25
CA LYS A 126 9.25 12.89 -1.87
C LYS A 126 10.57 13.56 -2.18
N ASN A 127 11.53 13.52 -1.25
CA ASN A 127 12.88 14.02 -1.43
C ASN A 127 13.57 13.34 -2.63
N ALA A 128 13.54 12.00 -2.71
CA ALA A 128 14.12 11.27 -3.83
C ALA A 128 13.49 11.66 -5.19
N LEU A 129 12.16 11.76 -5.24
CA LEU A 129 11.42 12.12 -6.44
C LEU A 129 11.73 13.54 -6.95
N LEU A 130 11.86 14.51 -6.05
CA LEU A 130 12.06 15.92 -6.42
C LEU A 130 13.54 16.26 -6.71
N ASN A 131 14.47 15.62 -6.01
CA ASN A 131 15.87 16.03 -6.01
C ASN A 131 16.79 15.18 -6.88
N ASP A 132 16.41 13.94 -7.21
CA ASP A 132 17.17 13.16 -8.20
C ASP A 132 16.91 13.68 -9.62
N LYS A 133 17.90 14.37 -10.20
CA LYS A 133 17.82 14.92 -11.56
C LYS A 133 18.21 13.90 -12.63
N ASN A 134 18.88 12.82 -12.25
CA ASN A 134 19.41 11.81 -13.16
C ASN A 134 18.94 10.40 -12.77
N PRO A 135 17.61 10.16 -12.68
CA PRO A 135 17.08 8.86 -12.32
C PRO A 135 17.48 7.80 -13.33
N ARG A 136 17.76 6.59 -12.84
CA ARG A 136 18.17 5.46 -13.69
C ARG A 136 16.96 4.84 -14.35
N PHE A 137 16.96 4.69 -15.67
CA PHE A 137 15.94 3.91 -16.37
C PHE A 137 16.22 2.41 -16.28
N SER A 138 15.18 1.62 -16.02
CA SER A 138 15.20 0.16 -16.04
C SER A 138 14.32 -0.34 -17.16
N SER A 139 14.93 -0.79 -18.26
CA SER A 139 14.22 -1.35 -19.42
C SER A 139 13.41 -2.59 -19.04
N LYS A 140 13.98 -3.49 -18.23
CA LYS A 140 13.31 -4.72 -17.76
C LYS A 140 11.95 -4.46 -17.10
N ASN A 141 11.86 -3.40 -16.30
CA ASN A 141 10.66 -3.08 -15.53
C ASN A 141 9.88 -1.91 -16.15
N ASN A 142 10.31 -1.41 -17.31
CA ASN A 142 9.84 -0.17 -17.94
C ASN A 142 9.55 0.94 -16.91
N SER A 143 10.57 1.36 -16.16
CA SER A 143 10.41 2.33 -15.06
C SER A 143 11.67 3.15 -14.83
N TYR A 144 11.49 4.33 -14.23
CA TYR A 144 12.56 5.17 -13.72
C TYR A 144 12.74 4.92 -12.22
N VAL A 145 14.00 4.80 -11.80
CA VAL A 145 14.38 4.67 -10.40
C VAL A 145 15.03 5.96 -9.95
N PHE A 146 14.30 6.71 -9.13
CA PHE A 146 14.76 7.92 -8.44
C PHE A 146 15.43 7.50 -7.13
N ALA A 147 16.51 8.17 -6.74
CA ALA A 147 17.26 7.82 -5.55
C ALA A 147 17.72 9.03 -4.73
N SER A 148 17.55 8.96 -3.42
CA SER A 148 18.23 9.83 -2.44
C SER A 148 19.31 9.04 -1.70
N ASP A 149 19.91 9.62 -0.67
CA ASP A 149 20.73 8.91 0.31
C ASP A 149 19.90 7.93 1.16
N LYS A 150 18.60 8.21 1.38
CA LYS A 150 17.70 7.41 2.23
C LYS A 150 16.98 6.28 1.50
N CYS A 151 16.58 6.47 0.25
CA CYS A 151 15.74 5.50 -0.44
C CYS A 151 15.88 5.49 -1.96
N GLN A 152 15.24 4.51 -2.59
CA GLN A 152 15.02 4.42 -4.03
C GLN A 152 13.53 4.21 -4.31
N VAL A 153 13.01 4.94 -5.29
CA VAL A 153 11.59 4.94 -5.67
C VAL A 153 11.49 4.59 -7.15
N SER A 154 10.72 3.56 -7.50
CA SER A 154 10.45 3.22 -8.90
C SER A 154 9.09 3.76 -9.34
N ILE A 155 9.06 4.44 -10.48
CA ILE A 155 7.86 5.02 -11.09
C ILE A 155 7.81 4.63 -12.57
N SER A 156 6.61 4.30 -13.09
CA SER A 156 6.43 4.05 -14.52
C SER A 156 6.53 5.37 -15.32
N PRO A 157 6.85 5.34 -16.62
CA PRO A 157 6.81 6.52 -17.48
C PRO A 157 5.45 7.25 -17.46
N GLU A 158 4.36 6.51 -17.22
CA GLU A 158 3.00 7.04 -17.18
C GLU A 158 2.67 7.77 -15.86
N GLY A 159 3.50 7.62 -14.83
CA GLY A 159 3.36 8.31 -13.55
C GLY A 159 2.83 7.46 -12.40
N ASN A 160 2.84 6.13 -12.50
CA ASN A 160 2.41 5.24 -11.41
C ASN A 160 3.58 4.88 -10.49
N LEU A 161 3.46 5.14 -9.18
CA LEU A 161 4.44 4.70 -8.18
C LEU A 161 4.35 3.18 -7.99
N ILE A 162 5.44 2.47 -8.29
CA ILE A 162 5.48 0.99 -8.35
C ILE A 162 6.02 0.38 -7.06
N GLN A 163 7.12 0.91 -6.55
CA GLN A 163 7.77 0.42 -5.32
C GLN A 163 8.66 1.50 -4.72
N THR A 164 8.98 1.32 -3.44
CA THR A 164 10.07 2.03 -2.77
C THR A 164 10.91 1.05 -1.96
N ASN A 165 12.18 1.36 -1.74
CA ASN A 165 13.05 0.58 -0.86
C ASN A 165 14.04 1.53 -0.16
N PRO A 166 14.36 1.30 1.12
CA PRO A 166 15.40 2.06 1.79
C PRO A 166 16.77 1.73 1.17
N LYS A 167 17.65 2.71 1.11
CA LYS A 167 19.07 2.45 0.80
C LYS A 167 19.71 1.85 2.03
N LYS A 168 20.42 0.75 1.84
CA LYS A 168 21.30 0.21 2.89
C LYS A 168 22.40 1.23 3.13
N VAL A 169 22.47 1.77 4.35
CA VAL A 169 23.67 2.47 4.81
C VAL A 169 24.80 1.45 4.76
N LYS A 170 25.85 1.71 3.97
CA LYS A 170 27.08 0.92 4.07
C LYS A 170 27.63 1.19 5.48
N LYS A 171 27.61 0.15 6.33
CA LYS A 171 28.39 0.17 7.56
C LYS A 171 29.87 0.10 7.22
#